data_AF-A0A6G8I8Z4-F1
#
_entry.id   AF-A0A6G8I8Z4-F1
#
_cell.length_a   1.000
_cell.length_b   1.000
_cell.length_c   1.000
_cell.angle_alpha   90.00
_cell.angle_beta   90.00
_cell.angle_gamma   90.00
#
_symmetry.space_group_name_H-M   'P 1'
#
loop_
_entity.id
_entity.type
_entity.pdbx_description
1 polymer ?
#
loop_
_entity_poly.entity_id
_entity_poly.type
_entity_poly.pdbx_seq_one_letter_code
_entity_poly.pdbx_strand_id
1 'polypeptide(L)'
;MAYLKRNIGALSDMTVHIYPHHRQKNPEDLIREVSDLRTLQCFAHILNSAANHPVISALAANERNTLKSALIDHLVTTYPDLESRWGAVNWLISEGNRNIIPNERFDWLNENQDACSAIWGYLSTTANYFLFGQETQEPWIDQRQLILYHQLRLNPTPSSHAERFACIKLYFDTWIIGPNSTYSKSLFMDNIKNRWVSMLSEVKTLNWLNKPEREQCEWAWNYLEDYHRKENSDFRPGIPVLFSFHPINDHEKFLAIYGVLRNWTAHKAEKTLLLKNMSRAWRERQRRQDQKEKKAINSYVDVKVKERLALLARYNRCQINEVLSDLINKEYRRLESEIREKFD
;
A
#
# COMPACT_ATOMS: atom_id res chain seq x y z
N MET A 1 22.13 6.79 6.95
CA MET A 1 22.39 8.24 7.15
C MET A 1 23.75 8.58 7.74
N ALA A 2 24.21 7.95 8.83
CA ALA A 2 25.55 8.22 9.40
C ALA A 2 26.72 7.95 8.42
N TYR A 3 26.64 6.88 7.62
CA TYR A 3 27.58 6.57 6.53
C TYR A 3 27.67 7.69 5.48
N LEU A 4 26.53 8.22 5.03
CA LEU A 4 26.48 9.30 4.04
C LEU A 4 27.07 10.59 4.60
N LYS A 5 26.71 10.97 5.83
CA LYS A 5 27.27 12.15 6.51
C LYS A 5 28.79 12.07 6.67
N ARG A 6 29.32 10.89 7.03
CA ARG A 6 30.76 10.67 7.21
C ARG A 6 31.54 10.77 5.90
N ASN A 7 31.06 10.13 4.83
CA ASN A 7 31.79 10.15 3.56
C ASN A 7 31.70 11.51 2.87
N ILE A 8 30.57 12.21 2.97
CA ILE A 8 30.40 13.52 2.34
C ILE A 8 31.22 14.59 3.05
N GLY A 9 31.30 14.55 4.38
CA GLY A 9 32.22 15.40 5.15
C GLY A 9 33.70 15.08 4.92
N ALA A 10 34.03 13.85 4.51
CA ALA A 10 35.39 13.48 4.15
C ALA A 10 35.74 13.80 2.69
N LEU A 11 34.76 14.02 1.81
CA LEU A 11 35.01 14.39 0.41
C LEU A 11 35.64 15.78 0.26
N SER A 12 35.49 16.69 1.25
CA SER A 12 36.23 17.97 1.27
C SER A 12 37.70 17.82 1.66
N ASP A 13 38.09 16.68 2.22
CA ASP A 13 39.43 16.41 2.75
C ASP A 13 40.18 15.30 1.97
N MET A 14 39.53 14.67 0.97
CA MET A 14 40.13 13.60 0.19
C MET A 14 40.90 14.14 -1.02
N THR A 15 42.23 14.12 -0.93
CA THR A 15 43.12 14.19 -2.09
C THR A 15 43.03 12.86 -2.84
N VAL A 16 42.31 12.80 -3.96
CA VAL A 16 42.25 11.62 -4.81
C VAL A 16 43.30 11.81 -5.89
N HIS A 17 44.39 11.02 -5.85
CA HIS A 17 45.40 11.03 -6.90
C HIS A 17 44.75 10.80 -8.28
N ILE A 18 44.66 11.89 -9.05
CA ILE A 18 44.09 11.91 -10.39
C ILE A 18 44.94 10.99 -11.29
N TYR A 19 44.33 9.90 -11.78
CA TYR A 19 44.98 9.07 -12.80
C TYR A 19 45.25 9.94 -14.05
N PRO A 20 46.46 9.91 -14.65
CA PRO A 20 46.88 10.87 -15.68
C PRO A 20 46.10 10.84 -17.00
N HIS A 21 45.12 9.95 -17.16
CA HIS A 21 44.40 9.71 -18.42
C HIS A 21 43.12 10.54 -18.60
N HIS A 22 42.71 11.38 -17.64
CA HIS A 22 41.45 12.15 -17.72
C HIS A 22 41.57 13.58 -18.30
N ARG A 23 42.67 13.94 -18.98
CA ARG A 23 42.97 15.32 -19.42
C ARG A 23 42.01 15.99 -20.43
N GLN A 24 40.84 15.42 -20.75
CA GLN A 24 39.90 16.02 -21.72
C GLN A 24 38.41 16.02 -21.35
N LYS A 25 37.96 15.35 -20.27
CA LYS A 25 36.55 15.37 -19.86
C LYS A 25 36.38 16.13 -18.56
N ASN A 26 35.28 16.88 -18.44
CA ASN A 26 34.87 17.50 -17.20
C ASN A 26 34.05 16.47 -16.37
N PRO A 27 34.11 16.46 -15.03
CA PRO A 27 33.34 15.50 -14.21
C PRO A 27 31.84 15.60 -14.46
N GLU A 28 31.34 16.77 -14.83
CA GLU A 28 29.94 17.01 -15.21
C GLU A 28 29.53 16.23 -16.46
N ASP A 29 30.47 15.93 -17.37
CA ASP A 29 30.19 15.15 -18.59
C ASP A 29 29.78 13.71 -18.25
N LEU A 30 30.32 13.15 -17.16
CA LEU A 30 29.91 11.83 -16.69
C LEU A 30 28.44 11.82 -16.24
N ILE A 31 27.97 12.88 -15.58
CA ILE A 31 26.55 13.03 -15.22
C ILE A 31 25.68 13.22 -16.47
N ARG A 32 26.17 13.98 -17.47
CA ARG A 32 25.48 14.16 -18.75
C ARG A 32 25.34 12.85 -19.54
N GLU A 33 26.30 11.94 -19.42
CA GLU A 33 26.31 10.65 -20.09
C GLU A 33 25.36 9.62 -19.46
N VAL A 34 24.94 9.80 -18.20
CA VAL A 34 23.98 8.89 -17.55
C VAL A 34 22.64 8.91 -18.29
N SER A 35 22.28 7.79 -18.91
CA SER A 35 21.04 7.64 -19.68
C SER A 35 19.85 7.20 -18.84
N ASP A 36 20.12 6.50 -17.74
CA ASP A 36 19.12 5.91 -16.84
C ASP A 36 18.57 6.93 -15.84
N LEU A 37 17.26 7.17 -15.90
CA LEU A 37 16.57 8.10 -15.01
C LEU A 37 16.65 7.67 -13.55
N ARG A 38 16.60 6.36 -13.28
CA ARG A 38 16.64 5.79 -11.94
C ARG A 38 17.97 6.07 -11.24
N THR A 39 19.06 5.99 -12.00
CA THR A 39 20.40 6.36 -11.55
C THR A 39 20.49 7.84 -11.19
N LEU A 40 19.94 8.73 -12.03
CA LEU A 40 19.90 10.16 -11.75
C LEU A 40 19.07 10.49 -10.50
N GLN A 41 17.93 9.82 -10.31
CA GLN A 41 17.11 9.95 -9.10
C GLN A 41 17.89 9.50 -7.86
N CYS A 42 18.61 8.37 -7.93
CA CYS A 42 19.46 7.89 -6.85
C CYS A 42 20.53 8.92 -6.47
N PHE A 43 21.25 9.48 -7.45
CA PHE A 43 22.25 10.52 -7.20
C PHE A 43 21.64 11.75 -6.52
N ALA A 44 20.49 12.19 -7.00
CA ALA A 44 19.78 13.33 -6.44
C ALA A 44 19.37 13.09 -4.98
N HIS A 45 18.88 11.89 -4.65
CA HIS A 45 18.56 11.52 -3.27
C HIS A 45 19.78 11.41 -2.36
N ILE A 46 20.90 10.87 -2.87
CA ILE A 46 22.15 10.78 -2.12
C ILE A 46 22.61 12.18 -1.72
N LEU A 47 22.67 13.12 -2.67
CA LEU A 47 23.09 14.50 -2.41
C LEU A 47 22.08 15.26 -1.52
N ASN A 48 20.79 15.06 -1.72
CA ASN A 48 19.74 15.71 -0.92
C ASN A 48 19.73 15.23 0.55
N SER A 49 20.12 13.98 0.81
CA SER A 49 20.27 13.49 2.20
C SER A 49 21.42 14.13 2.97
N ALA A 50 22.27 14.90 2.27
CA ALA A 50 23.49 15.51 2.78
C ALA A 50 23.45 17.04 2.90
N ALA A 51 22.63 17.69 2.08
CA ALA A 51 22.49 19.15 2.07
C ALA A 51 21.01 19.55 2.03
N ASN A 52 20.62 20.49 2.89
CA ASN A 52 19.31 21.12 2.80
C ASN A 52 19.28 22.02 1.55
N HIS A 53 18.42 21.70 0.58
CA HIS A 53 17.47 22.61 -0.09
C HIS A 53 17.39 22.74 -1.65
N PRO A 54 18.41 22.53 -2.53
CA PRO A 54 18.22 22.81 -3.97
C PRO A 54 17.67 21.66 -4.84
N VAL A 55 17.99 20.40 -4.54
CA VAL A 55 17.74 19.24 -5.45
C VAL A 55 16.27 18.77 -5.45
N ILE A 56 15.46 19.26 -4.51
CA ILE A 56 14.08 18.81 -4.26
C ILE A 56 13.13 19.16 -5.41
N SER A 57 13.26 20.35 -6.00
CA SER A 57 12.39 20.78 -7.11
C SER A 57 12.61 19.96 -8.37
N ALA A 58 13.85 19.56 -8.65
CA ALA A 58 14.19 18.74 -9.81
C ALA A 58 13.76 17.27 -9.65
N LEU A 59 13.80 16.73 -8.43
CA LEU A 59 13.21 15.42 -8.11
C LEU A 59 11.70 15.39 -8.38
N ALA A 60 11.00 16.49 -8.10
CA ALA A 60 9.57 16.62 -8.38
C ALA A 60 9.26 16.69 -9.89
N ALA A 61 10.13 17.29 -10.69
CA ALA A 61 9.96 17.34 -12.15
C ALA A 61 10.12 15.96 -12.80
N ASN A 62 10.91 15.06 -12.19
CA ASN A 62 11.11 13.68 -12.64
C ASN A 62 11.54 13.54 -14.13
N GLU A 63 12.24 14.56 -14.64
CA GLU A 63 12.70 14.64 -16.01
C GLU A 63 14.23 14.53 -16.08
N ARG A 64 14.74 13.72 -17.03
CA ARG A 64 16.18 13.43 -17.12
C ARG A 64 17.04 14.68 -17.28
N ASN A 65 16.67 15.59 -18.18
CA ASN A 65 17.46 16.80 -18.43
C ASN A 65 17.42 17.76 -17.24
N THR A 66 16.25 17.92 -16.64
CA THR A 66 16.05 18.75 -15.44
C THR A 66 16.86 18.22 -14.26
N LEU A 67 16.86 16.90 -14.04
CA LEU A 67 17.69 16.26 -13.00
C LEU A 67 19.19 16.41 -13.28
N LYS A 68 19.63 16.22 -14.53
CA LYS A 68 21.04 16.40 -14.91
C LYS A 68 21.51 17.81 -14.61
N SER A 69 20.77 18.83 -15.04
CA SER A 69 21.12 20.23 -14.80
C SER A 69 21.19 20.52 -13.29
N ALA A 70 20.17 20.13 -12.52
CA ALA A 70 20.15 20.37 -11.07
C ALA A 70 21.27 19.65 -10.31
N LEU A 71 21.63 18.42 -10.72
CA LEU A 71 22.75 17.69 -10.15
C LEU A 71 24.08 18.40 -10.43
N ILE A 72 24.29 18.84 -11.66
CA ILE A 72 25.49 19.55 -12.07
C ILE A 72 25.61 20.87 -11.31
N ASP A 73 24.53 21.66 -11.26
CA ASP A 73 24.51 22.94 -10.54
C ASP A 73 24.82 22.75 -9.06
N HIS A 74 24.26 21.71 -8.44
CA HIS A 74 24.56 21.37 -7.05
C HIS A 74 26.04 20.99 -6.86
N LEU A 75 26.57 20.12 -7.71
CA LEU A 75 27.97 19.68 -7.64
C LEU A 75 28.94 20.85 -7.82
N VAL A 76 28.69 21.74 -8.77
CA VAL A 76 29.52 22.94 -9.02
C VAL A 76 29.46 23.92 -7.84
N THR A 77 28.28 24.10 -7.26
CA THR A 77 28.08 25.02 -6.13
C THR A 77 28.70 24.48 -4.84
N THR A 78 28.54 23.19 -4.57
CA THR A 78 28.99 22.56 -3.32
C THR A 78 30.48 22.19 -3.36
N TYR A 79 31.02 21.87 -4.54
CA TYR A 79 32.42 21.52 -4.74
C TYR A 79 33.01 22.43 -5.85
N PRO A 80 33.53 23.63 -5.50
CA PRO A 80 34.02 24.57 -6.50
C PRO A 80 35.33 24.13 -7.17
N ASP A 81 36.16 23.36 -6.48
CA ASP A 81 37.43 22.85 -7.01
C ASP A 81 37.23 21.56 -7.84
N LEU A 82 38.07 21.40 -8.87
CA LEU A 82 37.93 20.32 -9.84
C LEU A 82 38.19 18.93 -9.22
N GLU A 83 39.12 18.83 -8.26
CA GLU A 83 39.50 17.57 -7.63
C GLU A 83 38.37 17.02 -6.74
N SER A 84 37.80 17.86 -5.88
CA SER A 84 36.66 17.48 -5.04
C SER A 84 35.42 17.15 -5.88
N ARG A 85 35.19 17.85 -7.01
CA ARG A 85 34.13 17.46 -7.96
C ARG A 85 34.33 16.07 -8.54
N TRP A 86 35.56 15.76 -8.97
CA TRP A 86 35.89 14.43 -9.46
C TRP A 86 35.66 13.37 -8.38
N GLY A 87 36.09 13.63 -7.15
CA GLY A 87 35.83 12.77 -5.99
C GLY A 87 34.35 12.52 -5.78
N ALA A 88 33.54 13.59 -5.75
CA ALA A 88 32.09 13.52 -5.54
C ALA A 88 31.37 12.76 -6.66
N VAL A 89 31.68 13.04 -7.94
CA VAL A 89 31.05 12.35 -9.09
C VAL A 89 31.41 10.87 -9.12
N ASN A 90 32.69 10.53 -8.94
CA ASN A 90 33.12 9.13 -8.91
C ASN A 90 32.50 8.36 -7.74
N TRP A 91 32.37 9.02 -6.58
CA TRP A 91 31.69 8.46 -5.43
C TRP A 91 30.20 8.20 -5.73
N LEU A 92 29.48 9.16 -6.34
CA LEU A 92 28.08 8.98 -6.74
C LEU A 92 27.91 7.78 -7.68
N ILE A 93 28.75 7.70 -8.72
CA ILE A 93 28.73 6.58 -9.68
C ILE A 93 29.00 5.25 -8.98
N SER A 94 30.01 5.20 -8.11
CA SER A 94 30.32 4.01 -7.32
C SER A 94 29.16 3.59 -6.41
N GLU A 95 28.53 4.54 -5.71
CA GLU A 95 27.38 4.25 -4.84
C GLU A 95 26.16 3.81 -5.66
N GLY A 96 25.88 4.45 -6.80
CA GLY A 96 24.81 4.04 -7.71
C GLY A 96 24.98 2.60 -8.20
N ASN A 97 26.17 2.27 -8.71
CA ASN A 97 26.51 0.93 -9.18
C ASN A 97 26.39 -0.14 -8.09
N ARG A 98 26.69 0.22 -6.83
CA ARG A 98 26.59 -0.70 -5.68
C ARG A 98 25.15 -0.87 -5.20
N ASN A 99 24.37 0.21 -5.20
CA ASN A 99 23.12 0.28 -4.44
C ASN A 99 21.86 0.09 -5.28
N ILE A 100 21.92 0.32 -6.59
CA ILE A 100 20.76 0.13 -7.47
C ILE A 100 20.60 -1.36 -7.75
N ILE A 101 19.43 -1.89 -7.41
CA ILE A 101 19.11 -3.32 -7.60
C ILE A 101 18.55 -3.54 -9.01
N PRO A 102 18.84 -4.67 -9.69
CA PRO A 102 18.25 -4.95 -11.01
C PRO A 102 16.72 -4.88 -11.04
N ASN A 103 16.14 -4.47 -12.18
CA ASN A 103 14.68 -4.26 -12.31
C ASN A 103 13.89 -5.55 -12.10
N GLU A 104 14.47 -6.68 -12.49
CA GLU A 104 13.88 -8.02 -12.47
C GLU A 104 13.52 -8.45 -11.03
N ARG A 105 14.22 -7.90 -10.03
CA ARG A 105 13.91 -8.13 -8.61
C ARG A 105 12.55 -7.56 -8.20
N PHE A 106 11.97 -6.65 -9.00
CA PHE A 106 10.70 -6.00 -8.74
C PHE A 106 9.56 -6.53 -9.63
N ASP A 107 9.80 -7.46 -10.55
CA ASP A 107 8.79 -7.92 -11.52
C ASP A 107 7.51 -8.44 -10.83
N TRP A 108 7.68 -9.17 -9.73
CA TRP A 108 6.57 -9.71 -8.93
C TRP A 108 5.68 -8.62 -8.29
N LEU A 109 6.19 -7.39 -8.13
CA LEU A 109 5.40 -6.23 -7.70
C LEU A 109 4.80 -5.51 -8.91
N ASN A 110 5.56 -5.39 -10.01
CA ASN A 110 5.10 -4.72 -11.22
C ASN A 110 3.83 -5.36 -11.79
N GLU A 111 3.80 -6.69 -11.78
CA GLU A 111 2.70 -7.51 -12.32
C GLU A 111 1.55 -7.71 -11.34
N ASN A 112 1.72 -7.34 -10.07
CA ASN A 112 0.75 -7.60 -9.01
C ASN A 112 0.44 -6.35 -8.18
N GLN A 113 -0.64 -5.67 -8.53
CA GLN A 113 -1.05 -4.42 -7.87
C GLN A 113 -1.42 -4.61 -6.40
N ASP A 114 -1.89 -5.80 -6.03
CA ASP A 114 -2.25 -6.15 -4.66
C ASP A 114 -1.00 -6.33 -3.79
N ALA A 115 -0.01 -7.06 -4.30
CA ALA A 115 1.30 -7.15 -3.68
C ALA A 115 1.96 -5.77 -3.55
N CYS A 116 1.91 -4.96 -4.61
CA CYS A 116 2.46 -3.62 -4.59
C CYS A 116 1.77 -2.71 -3.56
N SER A 117 0.44 -2.80 -3.42
CA SER A 117 -0.33 -2.07 -2.40
C SER A 117 0.06 -2.48 -0.99
N ALA A 118 0.10 -3.79 -0.73
CA ALA A 118 0.43 -4.33 0.58
C ALA A 118 1.88 -4.04 0.98
N ILE A 119 2.84 -4.22 0.09
CA ILE A 119 4.27 -3.95 0.38
C ILE A 119 4.54 -2.46 0.55
N TRP A 120 3.91 -1.61 -0.26
CA TRP A 120 4.01 -0.18 -0.03
C TRP A 120 3.52 0.19 1.37
N GLY A 121 2.35 -0.31 1.77
CA GLY A 121 1.82 -0.10 3.13
C GLY A 121 2.78 -0.61 4.21
N TYR A 122 3.41 -1.78 3.99
CA TYR A 122 4.38 -2.34 4.93
C TYR A 122 5.59 -1.41 5.12
N LEU A 123 6.19 -0.95 4.01
CA LEU A 123 7.36 -0.09 4.03
C LEU A 123 7.06 1.31 4.58
N SER A 124 5.86 1.84 4.32
CA SER A 124 5.45 3.17 4.75
C SER A 124 5.02 3.24 6.21
N THR A 125 4.68 2.11 6.86
CA THR A 125 4.23 2.11 8.26
C THR A 125 5.11 1.33 9.23
N THR A 126 6.04 0.51 8.75
CA THR A 126 6.88 -0.33 9.63
C THR A 126 8.19 0.37 9.96
N ALA A 127 8.45 0.55 11.25
CA ALA A 127 9.75 1.00 11.73
C ALA A 127 10.82 -0.05 11.38
N ASN A 128 11.96 0.41 10.87
CA ASN A 128 13.01 -0.47 10.34
C ASN A 128 14.00 -0.82 11.45
N TYR A 129 13.50 -1.43 12.54
CA TYR A 129 14.31 -1.74 13.73
C TYR A 129 15.57 -2.55 13.40
N PHE A 130 15.49 -3.42 12.39
CA PHE A 130 16.62 -4.20 11.91
C PHE A 130 17.75 -3.33 11.32
N LEU A 131 17.48 -2.08 10.91
CA LEU A 131 18.49 -1.14 10.39
C LEU A 131 19.15 -0.30 11.48
N PHE A 132 18.48 -0.12 12.62
CA PHE A 132 18.91 0.81 13.68
C PHE A 132 19.56 0.11 14.88
N GLY A 133 19.65 -1.23 14.87
CA GLY A 133 20.21 -2.02 15.97
C GLY A 133 19.26 -2.07 17.17
N GLN A 134 19.29 -3.16 17.94
CA GLN A 134 18.47 -3.29 19.16
C GLN A 134 18.98 -2.46 20.34
N GLU A 135 20.12 -1.78 20.23
CA GLU A 135 20.88 -1.29 21.39
C GLU A 135 20.52 0.12 21.89
N THR A 136 19.62 0.85 21.25
CA THR A 136 19.16 2.14 21.80
C THR A 136 17.64 2.23 21.77
N GLN A 137 16.98 1.41 22.60
CA GLN A 137 15.65 1.75 23.07
C GLN A 137 15.76 2.88 24.10
N GLU A 138 15.99 4.09 23.61
CA GLU A 138 15.70 5.28 24.38
C GLU A 138 14.18 5.54 24.28
N PRO A 139 13.43 5.53 25.41
CA PRO A 139 11.96 5.55 25.43
C PRO A 139 11.27 6.74 24.74
N TRP A 140 12.03 7.77 24.35
CA TRP A 140 11.55 9.04 23.82
C TRP A 140 11.76 9.22 22.31
N ILE A 141 12.29 8.23 21.58
CA ILE A 141 12.40 8.35 20.12
C ILE A 141 11.02 8.17 19.48
N ASP A 142 10.53 9.23 18.81
CA ASP A 142 9.32 9.16 17.99
C ASP A 142 9.47 8.03 16.96
N GLN A 143 8.58 7.03 17.03
CA GLN A 143 8.60 5.85 16.17
C GLN A 143 8.52 6.21 14.67
N ARG A 144 7.96 7.37 14.31
CA ARG A 144 7.96 7.88 12.93
C ARG A 144 9.36 8.23 12.45
N GLN A 145 10.27 8.60 13.34
CA GLN A 145 11.68 8.80 13.03
C GLN A 145 12.42 7.49 12.72
N LEU A 146 11.82 6.32 13.00
CA LEU A 146 12.40 5.00 12.70
C LEU A 146 11.87 4.40 11.39
N ILE A 147 10.96 5.07 10.69
CA ILE A 147 10.43 4.63 9.40
C ILE A 147 11.31 5.21 8.29
N LEU A 148 12.14 4.36 7.69
CA LEU A 148 13.08 4.75 6.63
C LEU A 148 12.35 5.39 5.44
N TYR A 149 11.14 4.93 5.11
CA TYR A 149 10.33 5.50 4.03
C TYR A 149 10.10 7.02 4.21
N HIS A 150 9.80 7.46 5.43
CA HIS A 150 9.62 8.88 5.75
C HIS A 150 10.96 9.63 5.81
N GLN A 151 12.01 9.00 6.32
CA GLN A 151 13.36 9.59 6.31
C GLN A 151 13.87 9.87 4.88
N LEU A 152 13.51 9.00 3.93
CA LEU A 152 13.83 9.13 2.51
C LEU A 152 12.94 10.16 1.79
N ARG A 153 11.95 10.75 2.49
CA ARG A 153 11.01 11.76 1.95
C ARG A 153 10.31 11.32 0.68
N LEU A 154 9.95 10.03 0.60
CA LEU A 154 9.19 9.47 -0.50
C LEU A 154 7.74 9.95 -0.46
N ASN A 155 7.03 9.88 -1.60
CA ASN A 155 5.63 10.30 -1.68
C ASN A 155 4.80 9.61 -0.58
N PRO A 156 4.19 10.35 0.36
CA PRO A 156 3.44 9.76 1.47
C PRO A 156 2.06 9.23 1.03
N THR A 157 1.55 9.68 -0.11
CA THR A 157 0.19 9.38 -0.58
C THR A 157 0.18 9.00 -2.08
N PRO A 158 0.88 7.93 -2.49
CA PRO A 158 0.79 7.45 -3.85
C PRO A 158 -0.63 6.96 -4.15
N SER A 159 -1.19 7.45 -5.24
CA SER A 159 -2.60 7.31 -5.61
C SER A 159 -2.85 6.24 -6.67
N SER A 160 -1.79 5.63 -7.20
CA SER A 160 -1.87 4.60 -8.24
C SER A 160 -0.83 3.49 -8.05
N HIS A 161 -1.06 2.35 -8.71
CA HIS A 161 -0.08 1.27 -8.80
C HIS A 161 1.29 1.76 -9.28
N ALA A 162 1.34 2.57 -10.34
CA ALA A 162 2.58 3.08 -10.90
C ALA A 162 3.36 3.94 -9.90
N GLU A 163 2.66 4.81 -9.15
CA GLU A 163 3.27 5.64 -8.11
C GLU A 163 3.78 4.80 -6.93
N ARG A 164 2.99 3.82 -6.46
CA ARG A 164 3.41 2.90 -5.39
C ARG A 164 4.65 2.12 -5.80
N PHE A 165 4.66 1.60 -7.02
CA PHE A 165 5.79 0.84 -7.57
C PHE A 165 7.05 1.70 -7.68
N ALA A 166 6.92 2.94 -8.18
CA ALA A 166 8.02 3.89 -8.25
C ALA A 166 8.58 4.21 -6.85
N CYS A 167 7.70 4.41 -5.85
CA CYS A 167 8.13 4.66 -4.47
C CYS A 167 8.89 3.47 -3.87
N ILE A 168 8.44 2.23 -4.12
CA ILE A 168 9.15 1.03 -3.63
C ILE A 168 10.53 0.92 -4.29
N LYS A 169 10.63 1.12 -5.61
CA LYS A 169 11.93 1.13 -6.30
C LYS A 169 12.87 2.17 -5.71
N LEU A 170 12.38 3.40 -5.58
CA LEU A 170 13.15 4.51 -5.05
C LEU A 170 13.58 4.29 -3.60
N TYR A 171 12.72 3.70 -2.77
CA TYR A 171 13.08 3.26 -1.41
C TYR A 171 14.33 2.37 -1.43
N PHE A 172 14.33 1.35 -2.29
CA PHE A 172 15.46 0.43 -2.39
C PHE A 172 16.71 1.09 -2.96
N ASP A 173 16.58 1.94 -3.98
CA ASP A 173 17.73 2.59 -4.60
C ASP A 173 18.42 3.56 -3.65
N THR A 174 17.63 4.29 -2.88
CA THR A 174 18.10 5.39 -2.02
C THR A 174 18.45 4.96 -0.60
N TRP A 175 18.09 3.73 -0.21
CA TRP A 175 18.62 3.11 1.01
C TRP A 175 20.10 2.74 0.82
N ILE A 176 21.01 3.69 1.01
CA ILE A 176 22.44 3.44 0.76
C ILE A 176 23.07 2.56 1.85
N ILE A 177 23.63 1.42 1.43
CA ILE A 177 24.48 0.53 2.23
C ILE A 177 25.95 0.67 1.81
N GLY A 178 26.81 0.91 2.79
CA GLY A 178 28.25 1.03 2.56
C GLY A 178 28.92 -0.33 2.29
N PRO A 179 30.18 -0.34 1.82
CA PRO A 179 30.89 -1.56 1.43
C PRO A 179 31.12 -2.52 2.59
N ASN A 180 31.20 -2.02 3.82
CA ASN A 180 31.39 -2.81 5.04
C ASN A 180 30.06 -3.09 5.76
N SER A 181 28.92 -2.89 5.10
CA SER A 181 27.62 -3.17 5.70
C SER A 181 27.35 -4.66 5.76
N THR A 182 26.84 -5.13 6.90
CA THR A 182 26.31 -6.49 7.06
C THR A 182 24.92 -6.66 6.43
N TYR A 183 24.28 -5.55 5.99
CA TYR A 183 22.95 -5.56 5.39
C TYR A 183 23.02 -5.84 3.89
N SER A 184 22.11 -6.70 3.41
CA SER A 184 21.94 -7.00 1.99
C SER A 184 20.54 -6.60 1.53
N LYS A 185 20.48 -5.71 0.53
CA LYS A 185 19.18 -5.34 -0.07
C LYS A 185 18.49 -6.51 -0.76
N SER A 186 19.27 -7.43 -1.34
CA SER A 186 18.70 -8.63 -1.97
C SER A 186 18.03 -9.51 -0.93
N LEU A 187 18.70 -9.76 0.21
CA LEU A 187 18.11 -10.53 1.30
C LEU A 187 16.87 -9.84 1.87
N PHE A 188 16.91 -8.51 1.99
CA PHE A 188 15.74 -7.74 2.41
C PHE A 188 14.57 -7.87 1.42
N MET A 189 14.83 -7.83 0.10
CA MET A 189 13.81 -8.07 -0.93
C MET A 189 13.19 -9.47 -0.80
N ASP A 190 14.01 -10.50 -0.57
CA ASP A 190 13.52 -11.86 -0.36
C ASP A 190 12.67 -11.97 0.92
N ASN A 191 13.04 -11.27 1.99
CA ASN A 191 12.25 -11.18 3.22
C ASN A 191 10.92 -10.46 3.00
N ILE A 192 10.89 -9.38 2.21
CA ILE A 192 9.64 -8.70 1.83
C ILE A 192 8.74 -9.64 1.04
N LYS A 193 9.29 -10.39 0.09
CA LYS A 193 8.54 -11.36 -0.69
C LYS A 193 7.94 -12.46 0.19
N ASN A 194 8.71 -12.97 1.16
CA ASN A 194 8.20 -13.92 2.16
C ASN A 194 7.12 -13.29 3.06
N ARG A 195 7.28 -12.01 3.43
CA ARG A 195 6.27 -11.27 4.19
C ARG A 195 4.96 -11.15 3.41
N TRP A 196 5.01 -10.87 2.11
CA TRP A 196 3.84 -10.88 1.25
C TRP A 196 3.11 -12.24 1.27
N VAL A 197 3.85 -13.35 1.13
CA VAL A 197 3.27 -14.70 1.23
C VAL A 197 2.60 -14.94 2.58
N SER A 198 3.22 -14.49 3.68
CA SER A 198 2.61 -14.55 5.03
C SER A 198 1.31 -13.75 5.09
N MET A 199 1.29 -12.54 4.55
CA MET A 199 0.11 -11.68 4.54
C MET A 199 -1.08 -12.30 3.79
N LEU A 200 -0.82 -12.99 2.68
CA LEU A 200 -1.85 -13.75 1.95
C LEU A 200 -2.47 -14.88 2.79
N SER A 201 -1.66 -15.51 3.65
CA SER A 201 -2.15 -16.57 4.55
C SER A 201 -2.96 -16.01 5.72
N GLU A 202 -2.61 -14.82 6.22
CA GLU A 202 -3.29 -14.13 7.32
C GLU A 202 -4.64 -13.53 6.90
N VAL A 203 -4.69 -12.92 5.71
CA VAL A 203 -5.89 -12.26 5.17
C VAL A 203 -6.18 -12.85 3.81
N LYS A 204 -7.09 -13.83 3.80
CA LYS A 204 -7.63 -14.42 2.57
C LYS A 204 -8.60 -13.46 1.90
N THR A 205 -8.70 -13.57 0.58
CA THR A 205 -9.74 -12.90 -0.20
C THR A 205 -11.11 -13.27 0.33
N LEU A 206 -11.92 -12.27 0.66
CA LEU A 206 -13.29 -12.45 1.11
C LEU A 206 -14.17 -12.74 -0.11
N ASN A 207 -14.96 -13.80 -0.06
CA ASN A 207 -15.80 -14.20 -1.21
C ASN A 207 -16.77 -13.11 -1.66
N TRP A 208 -17.19 -12.23 -0.74
CA TRP A 208 -18.11 -11.13 -1.02
C TRP A 208 -17.40 -9.83 -1.42
N LEU A 209 -16.08 -9.75 -1.30
CA LEU A 209 -15.25 -8.60 -1.69
C LEU A 209 -14.07 -9.11 -2.52
N ASN A 210 -14.36 -9.71 -3.67
CA ASN A 210 -13.36 -10.32 -4.55
C ASN A 210 -13.10 -9.53 -5.84
N LYS A 211 -13.80 -8.40 -6.01
CA LYS A 211 -13.72 -7.51 -7.16
C LYS A 211 -13.85 -6.05 -6.69
N PRO A 212 -13.37 -5.06 -7.47
CA PRO A 212 -13.50 -3.65 -7.16
C PRO A 212 -14.92 -3.12 -7.43
N GLU A 213 -15.91 -3.69 -6.76
CA GLU A 213 -17.30 -3.24 -6.86
C GLU A 213 -17.55 -2.07 -5.91
N ARG A 214 -18.07 -0.96 -6.46
CA ARG A 214 -18.24 0.31 -5.74
C ARG A 214 -18.95 0.16 -4.39
N GLU A 215 -20.13 -0.45 -4.37
CA GLU A 215 -20.92 -0.58 -3.13
C GLU A 215 -20.19 -1.40 -2.07
N GLN A 216 -19.58 -2.52 -2.47
CA GLN A 216 -18.85 -3.40 -1.57
C GLN A 216 -17.63 -2.67 -1.00
N CYS A 217 -16.88 -1.97 -1.84
CA CYS A 217 -15.68 -1.24 -1.44
C CYS A 217 -16.01 -0.04 -0.55
N GLU A 218 -17.02 0.75 -0.90
CA GLU A 218 -17.50 1.86 -0.05
C GLU A 218 -17.95 1.36 1.32
N TRP A 219 -18.75 0.30 1.36
CA TRP A 219 -19.21 -0.27 2.62
C TRP A 219 -18.05 -0.83 3.46
N ALA A 220 -17.15 -1.57 2.82
CA ALA A 220 -16.00 -2.18 3.48
C ALA A 220 -15.08 -1.12 4.09
N TRP A 221 -14.80 -0.05 3.34
CA TRP A 221 -13.98 1.06 3.81
C TRP A 221 -14.62 1.75 5.02
N ASN A 222 -15.89 2.11 4.93
CA ASN A 222 -16.63 2.72 6.04
C ASN A 222 -16.69 1.81 7.28
N TYR A 223 -16.80 0.50 7.08
CA TYR A 223 -16.76 -0.47 8.17
C TYR A 223 -15.42 -0.44 8.92
N LEU A 224 -14.30 -0.35 8.19
CA LEU A 224 -12.96 -0.24 8.78
C LEU A 224 -12.75 1.10 9.49
N GLU A 225 -13.23 2.20 8.91
CA GLU A 225 -13.24 3.53 9.56
C GLU A 225 -14.00 3.50 10.88
N ASP A 226 -15.20 2.93 10.89
CA ASP A 226 -16.02 2.83 12.09
C ASP A 226 -15.43 1.89 13.14
N TYR A 227 -14.82 0.78 12.71
CA TYR A 227 -14.10 -0.11 13.62
C TYR A 227 -12.90 0.62 14.25
N HIS A 228 -12.09 1.31 13.44
CA HIS A 228 -10.98 2.10 13.94
C HIS A 228 -11.49 3.14 14.94
N ARG A 229 -12.51 3.94 14.61
CA ARG A 229 -13.06 4.97 15.50
C ARG A 229 -13.55 4.41 16.85
N LYS A 230 -14.14 3.21 16.86
CA LYS A 230 -14.68 2.58 18.08
C LYS A 230 -13.61 1.97 18.96
N GLU A 231 -12.63 1.30 18.36
CA GLU A 231 -11.59 0.60 19.11
C GLU A 231 -10.41 1.51 19.45
N ASN A 232 -10.19 2.58 18.68
CA ASN A 232 -9.08 3.52 18.89
C ASN A 232 -9.23 4.25 20.23
N SER A 233 -8.41 3.81 21.18
CA SER A 233 -8.30 4.30 22.55
C SER A 233 -6.85 4.20 23.00
N ASP A 234 -6.51 4.83 24.13
CA ASP A 234 -5.15 4.84 24.67
C ASP A 234 -4.54 3.43 24.86
N PHE A 235 -5.38 2.41 25.02
CA PHE A 235 -4.97 1.01 25.25
C PHE A 235 -5.15 0.09 24.03
N ARG A 236 -5.85 0.55 22.99
CA ARG A 236 -6.12 -0.23 21.77
C ARG A 236 -6.08 0.70 20.56
N PRO A 237 -5.07 0.63 19.69
CA PRO A 237 -4.91 1.63 18.64
C PRO A 237 -5.86 1.46 17.43
N GLY A 238 -6.93 0.65 17.51
CA GLY A 238 -7.80 0.34 16.37
C GLY A 238 -6.99 -0.13 15.15
N ILE A 239 -7.22 0.49 13.98
CA ILE A 239 -6.46 0.25 12.72
C ILE A 239 -5.69 1.50 12.26
N PRO A 240 -4.51 1.85 12.82
CA PRO A 240 -3.82 3.10 12.47
C PRO A 240 -3.37 3.19 11.01
N VAL A 241 -3.00 2.06 10.41
CA VAL A 241 -2.54 1.96 9.01
C VAL A 241 -3.61 2.38 8.00
N LEU A 242 -4.89 2.45 8.40
CA LEU A 242 -5.97 2.95 7.57
C LEU A 242 -5.64 4.33 6.96
N PHE A 243 -5.10 5.24 7.77
CA PHE A 243 -4.80 6.63 7.35
C PHE A 243 -3.55 6.77 6.49
N SER A 244 -2.81 5.69 6.25
CA SER A 244 -1.75 5.71 5.26
C SER A 244 -2.33 5.66 3.84
N PHE A 245 -3.49 5.03 3.65
CA PHE A 245 -4.10 4.84 2.34
C PHE A 245 -5.11 5.94 2.01
N HIS A 246 -5.01 6.49 0.79
CA HIS A 246 -5.88 7.58 0.29
C HIS A 246 -6.45 7.22 -1.09
N PRO A 247 -7.36 6.23 -1.17
CA PRO A 247 -7.84 5.73 -2.45
C PRO A 247 -8.71 6.78 -3.18
N ILE A 248 -8.39 7.03 -4.45
CA ILE A 248 -9.05 8.05 -5.28
C ILE A 248 -10.20 7.49 -6.14
N ASN A 249 -10.31 6.16 -6.27
CA ASN A 249 -11.34 5.47 -7.04
C ASN A 249 -11.65 4.09 -6.43
N ASP A 250 -12.65 3.40 -6.97
CA ASP A 250 -13.13 2.12 -6.44
C ASP A 250 -12.08 1.00 -6.51
N HIS A 251 -11.24 0.99 -7.56
CA HIS A 251 -10.16 0.02 -7.72
C HIS A 251 -9.05 0.23 -6.70
N GLU A 252 -8.59 1.46 -6.51
CA GLU A 252 -7.61 1.79 -5.47
C GLU A 252 -8.19 1.57 -4.07
N LYS A 253 -9.50 1.80 -3.88
CA LYS A 253 -10.19 1.50 -2.61
C LYS A 253 -10.18 0.00 -2.31
N PHE A 254 -10.45 -0.84 -3.31
CA PHE A 254 -10.33 -2.29 -3.20
C PHE A 254 -8.91 -2.71 -2.76
N LEU A 255 -7.88 -2.20 -3.43
CA LEU A 255 -6.48 -2.47 -3.09
C LEU A 255 -6.09 -1.94 -1.70
N ALA A 256 -6.62 -0.78 -1.32
CA ALA A 256 -6.38 -0.17 -0.02
C ALA A 256 -7.01 -0.98 1.12
N ILE A 257 -8.25 -1.47 0.97
CA ILE A 257 -8.92 -2.32 1.97
C ILE A 257 -8.05 -3.53 2.31
N TYR A 258 -7.58 -4.24 1.29
CA TYR A 258 -6.71 -5.40 1.50
C TYR A 258 -5.31 -5.02 1.99
N GLY A 259 -4.76 -3.89 1.51
CA GLY A 259 -3.51 -3.33 2.02
C GLY A 259 -3.57 -3.04 3.52
N VAL A 260 -4.65 -2.40 3.99
CA VAL A 260 -4.94 -2.09 5.40
C VAL A 260 -5.07 -3.38 6.21
N LEU A 261 -5.91 -4.32 5.79
CA LEU A 261 -6.14 -5.56 6.52
C LEU A 261 -4.85 -6.39 6.69
N ARG A 262 -4.00 -6.44 5.66
CA ARG A 262 -2.73 -7.17 5.69
C ARG A 262 -1.66 -6.49 6.52
N ASN A 263 -1.62 -5.16 6.51
CA ASN A 263 -0.65 -4.37 7.27
C ASN A 263 -1.09 -4.04 8.69
N TRP A 264 -2.34 -4.28 9.05
CA TRP A 264 -2.80 -4.11 10.41
C TRP A 264 -1.98 -5.00 11.36
N THR A 265 -1.41 -4.42 12.41
CA THR A 265 -0.46 -5.10 13.31
C THR A 265 -1.14 -5.83 14.48
N ALA A 266 -2.47 -5.92 14.49
CA ALA A 266 -3.21 -6.62 15.54
C ALA A 266 -2.92 -8.12 15.57
N HIS A 267 -3.17 -8.73 16.74
CA HIS A 267 -3.02 -10.15 16.94
C HIS A 267 -3.92 -10.96 15.98
N LYS A 268 -3.46 -12.14 15.56
CA LYS A 268 -4.16 -13.01 14.60
C LYS A 268 -5.62 -13.29 14.98
N ALA A 269 -5.90 -13.46 16.27
CA ALA A 269 -7.25 -13.69 16.76
C ALA A 269 -8.18 -12.49 16.52
N GLU A 270 -7.67 -11.28 16.71
CA GLU A 270 -8.42 -10.04 16.50
C GLU A 270 -8.70 -9.80 15.02
N LYS A 271 -7.68 -9.97 14.15
CA LYS A 271 -7.87 -9.95 12.70
C LYS A 271 -8.95 -10.94 12.25
N THR A 272 -8.88 -12.17 12.75
CA THR A 272 -9.86 -13.22 12.43
C THR A 272 -11.27 -12.82 12.87
N LEU A 273 -11.41 -12.22 14.05
CA LEU A 273 -12.68 -11.75 14.56
C LEU A 273 -13.24 -10.60 13.72
N LEU A 274 -12.42 -9.61 13.36
CA LEU A 274 -12.81 -8.51 12.48
C LEU A 274 -13.34 -9.04 11.14
N LEU A 275 -12.57 -9.90 10.45
CA LEU A 275 -12.96 -10.43 9.14
C LEU A 275 -14.27 -11.24 9.19
N LYS A 276 -14.48 -12.01 10.27
CA LYS A 276 -15.74 -12.73 10.50
C LYS A 276 -16.91 -11.79 10.73
N ASN A 277 -16.73 -10.76 11.57
CA ASN A 277 -17.76 -9.78 11.89
C ASN A 277 -18.14 -8.94 10.67
N MET A 278 -17.13 -8.49 9.92
CA MET A 278 -17.29 -7.78 8.66
C MET A 278 -18.10 -8.61 7.66
N SER A 279 -17.72 -9.88 7.44
CA SER A 279 -18.47 -10.77 6.54
C SER A 279 -19.89 -11.10 7.00
N ARG A 280 -20.14 -11.11 8.32
CA ARG A 280 -21.49 -11.29 8.88
C ARG A 280 -22.33 -10.03 8.68
N ALA A 281 -21.77 -8.86 8.94
CA ALA A 281 -22.45 -7.57 8.80
C ALA A 281 -22.80 -7.28 7.34
N TRP A 282 -21.93 -7.63 6.39
CA TRP A 282 -22.23 -7.52 4.96
C TRP A 282 -23.41 -8.41 4.56
N ARG A 283 -23.39 -9.70 4.92
CA ARG A 283 -24.52 -10.62 4.65
C ARG A 283 -25.82 -10.14 5.26
N GLU A 284 -25.77 -9.59 6.47
CA GLU A 284 -26.94 -9.00 7.12
C GLU A 284 -27.48 -7.81 6.32
N ARG A 285 -26.60 -6.93 5.84
CA ARG A 285 -26.98 -5.82 4.96
C ARG A 285 -27.64 -6.30 3.67
N GLN A 286 -27.04 -7.29 2.98
CA GLN A 286 -27.61 -7.87 1.76
C GLN A 286 -29.02 -8.41 2.02
N ARG A 287 -29.21 -9.19 3.09
CA ARG A 287 -30.54 -9.68 3.47
C ARG A 287 -31.55 -8.56 3.67
N ARG A 288 -31.15 -7.44 4.28
CA ARG A 288 -32.03 -6.28 4.48
C ARG A 288 -32.38 -5.57 3.18
N GLN A 289 -31.45 -5.52 2.23
CA GLN A 289 -31.71 -4.98 0.89
C GLN A 289 -32.69 -5.89 0.14
N ASP A 290 -32.47 -7.20 0.15
CA ASP A 290 -33.38 -8.20 -0.46
C ASP A 290 -34.78 -8.19 0.17
N GLN A 291 -34.89 -7.74 1.42
CA GLN A 291 -36.15 -7.63 2.15
C GLN A 291 -36.87 -6.29 1.97
N LYS A 292 -36.26 -5.25 1.39
CA LYS A 292 -36.93 -3.94 1.22
C LYS A 292 -38.24 -4.03 0.42
N GLU A 293 -38.31 -4.95 -0.52
CA GLU A 293 -39.52 -5.20 -1.34
C GLU A 293 -40.41 -6.32 -0.76
N LYS A 294 -39.97 -6.99 0.31
CA LYS A 294 -40.66 -8.14 0.91
C LYS A 294 -41.24 -7.74 2.26
N LYS A 295 -42.57 -7.68 2.37
CA LYS A 295 -43.24 -7.49 3.66
C LYS A 295 -43.49 -8.83 4.33
N ALA A 296 -43.18 -8.92 5.62
CA ALA A 296 -43.53 -10.10 6.42
C ALA A 296 -45.06 -10.21 6.53
N ILE A 297 -45.62 -11.32 6.08
CA ILE A 297 -47.01 -11.69 6.36
C ILE A 297 -47.00 -12.37 7.73
N ASN A 298 -47.09 -11.56 8.78
CA ASN A 298 -47.24 -12.08 10.14
C ASN A 298 -48.72 -12.39 10.34
N SER A 299 -49.07 -13.68 10.37
CA SER A 299 -50.43 -14.14 10.65
C SER A 299 -50.39 -15.41 11.51
N TYR A 300 -51.43 -15.59 12.32
CA TYR A 300 -51.65 -16.84 13.04
C TYR A 300 -52.50 -17.76 12.17
N VAL A 301 -52.02 -18.98 11.95
CA VAL A 301 -52.75 -20.04 11.26
C VAL A 301 -52.78 -21.27 12.14
N ASP A 302 -53.83 -22.07 12.01
CA ASP A 302 -53.95 -23.33 12.75
C ASP A 302 -52.74 -24.23 12.51
N VAL A 303 -52.38 -25.00 13.54
CA VAL A 303 -51.26 -25.95 13.51
C VAL A 303 -51.37 -26.88 12.29
N LYS A 304 -52.56 -27.43 12.03
CA LYS A 304 -52.82 -28.32 10.89
C LYS A 304 -52.62 -27.63 9.54
N VAL A 305 -52.96 -26.34 9.43
CA VAL A 305 -52.77 -25.56 8.19
C VAL A 305 -51.27 -25.31 7.96
N LYS A 306 -50.53 -24.97 9.01
CA LYS A 306 -49.07 -24.81 8.95
C LYS A 306 -48.36 -26.10 8.54
N GLU A 307 -48.79 -27.25 9.08
CA GLU A 307 -48.25 -28.56 8.71
C GLU A 307 -48.51 -28.89 7.23
N ARG A 308 -49.73 -28.61 6.73
CA ARG A 308 -50.04 -28.77 5.30
C ARG A 308 -49.19 -27.87 4.42
N LEU A 309 -48.98 -26.61 4.81
CA LEU A 309 -48.09 -25.69 4.08
C LEU A 309 -46.65 -26.20 4.04
N ALA A 310 -46.15 -26.74 5.16
CA ALA A 310 -44.81 -27.32 5.26
C ALA A 310 -44.66 -28.58 4.41
N LEU A 311 -45.68 -29.44 4.35
CA LEU A 311 -45.71 -30.62 3.47
C LEU A 311 -45.67 -30.21 1.99
N LEU A 312 -46.47 -29.22 1.59
CA LEU A 312 -46.46 -28.68 0.23
C LEU A 312 -45.10 -28.09 -0.15
N ALA A 313 -44.47 -27.34 0.76
CA ALA A 313 -43.12 -26.79 0.54
C ALA A 313 -42.07 -27.89 0.34
N ARG A 314 -42.11 -28.96 1.16
CA ARG A 314 -41.21 -30.11 1.00
C ARG A 314 -41.44 -30.85 -0.33
N TYR A 315 -42.70 -31.05 -0.72
CA TYR A 315 -43.05 -31.70 -1.98
C TYR A 315 -42.55 -30.90 -3.18
N ASN A 316 -42.72 -29.58 -3.15
CA ASN A 316 -42.32 -28.65 -4.22
C ASN A 316 -40.84 -28.25 -4.18
N ARG A 317 -40.07 -28.68 -3.15
CA ARG A 317 -38.66 -28.30 -2.91
C ARG A 317 -38.43 -26.78 -2.86
N CYS A 318 -39.39 -26.05 -2.31
CA CYS A 318 -39.35 -24.60 -2.19
C CYS A 318 -39.59 -24.17 -0.73
N GLN A 319 -39.45 -22.88 -0.44
CA GLN A 319 -39.70 -22.33 0.89
C GLN A 319 -41.20 -22.12 1.15
N ILE A 320 -41.61 -22.13 2.43
CA ILE A 320 -43.01 -21.99 2.85
C ILE A 320 -43.64 -20.68 2.34
N ASN A 321 -42.88 -19.58 2.32
CA ASN A 321 -43.32 -18.29 1.78
C ASN A 321 -43.53 -18.35 0.26
N GLU A 322 -42.75 -19.14 -0.49
CA GLU A 322 -42.93 -19.29 -1.94
C GLU A 322 -44.23 -20.03 -2.25
N VAL A 323 -44.51 -21.13 -1.53
CA VAL A 323 -45.81 -21.82 -1.63
C VAL A 323 -46.98 -20.89 -1.30
N LEU A 324 -46.84 -20.11 -0.22
CA LEU A 324 -47.88 -19.17 0.20
C LEU A 324 -48.11 -18.10 -0.89
N SER A 325 -47.06 -17.50 -1.43
CA SER A 325 -47.13 -16.53 -2.53
C SER A 325 -47.78 -17.14 -3.77
N ASP A 326 -47.43 -18.37 -4.15
CA ASP A 326 -48.02 -19.05 -5.29
C ASP A 326 -49.51 -19.31 -5.12
N LEU A 327 -49.92 -19.77 -3.94
CA LEU A 327 -51.34 -20.00 -3.62
C LEU A 327 -52.13 -18.69 -3.68
N ILE A 328 -51.61 -17.61 -3.10
CA ILE A 328 -52.24 -16.29 -3.13
C ILE A 328 -52.34 -15.78 -4.57
N ASN A 329 -51.25 -15.81 -5.34
CA ASN A 329 -51.24 -15.32 -6.72
C ASN A 329 -52.11 -16.17 -7.66
N LYS A 330 -52.22 -17.47 -7.40
CA LYS A 330 -53.12 -18.35 -8.16
C LYS A 330 -54.57 -18.00 -7.89
N GLU A 331 -54.93 -17.80 -6.62
CA GLU A 331 -56.30 -17.46 -6.25
C GLU A 331 -56.67 -16.03 -6.66
N TYR A 332 -55.76 -15.08 -6.52
CA TYR A 332 -55.96 -13.70 -7.00
C TYR A 332 -56.22 -13.67 -8.51
N ARG A 333 -55.41 -14.38 -9.32
CA ARG A 333 -55.64 -14.49 -10.77
C ARG A 333 -56.99 -15.12 -11.12
N ARG A 334 -57.46 -16.07 -10.31
CA ARG A 334 -58.77 -16.71 -10.50
C ARG A 334 -59.92 -15.72 -10.27
N LEU A 335 -59.75 -14.79 -9.34
CA LEU A 335 -60.79 -13.87 -8.88
C LEU A 335 -60.59 -12.43 -9.36
N GLU A 336 -59.62 -12.17 -10.24
CA GLU A 336 -59.16 -10.82 -10.55
C GLU A 336 -60.29 -9.91 -11.07
N SER A 337 -61.13 -10.41 -11.97
CA SER A 337 -62.28 -9.65 -12.52
C SER A 337 -63.34 -9.35 -11.46
N GLU A 338 -63.68 -10.34 -10.63
CA GLU A 338 -64.69 -10.20 -9.57
C GLU A 338 -64.22 -9.26 -8.45
N ILE A 339 -62.92 -9.27 -8.13
CA ILE A 339 -62.34 -8.38 -7.13
C ILE A 339 -62.35 -6.93 -7.66
N ARG A 340 -61.95 -6.70 -8.92
CA ARG A 340 -61.95 -5.36 -9.52
C ARG A 340 -63.36 -4.77 -9.59
N GLU A 341 -64.36 -5.53 -10.05
CA GLU A 341 -65.76 -5.03 -10.08
C GLU A 341 -66.33 -4.65 -8.70
N LYS A 342 -65.78 -5.22 -7.63
CA LYS A 342 -66.32 -5.06 -6.28
C LYS A 342 -65.60 -3.98 -5.46
N PHE A 343 -64.38 -3.61 -5.85
CA PHE A 343 -63.50 -2.76 -5.04
C PHE A 343 -62.79 -1.64 -5.82
N ASP A 344 -62.87 -1.60 -7.16
CA ASP A 344 -62.59 -0.40 -7.98
C ASP A 344 -63.91 0.33 -8.30
#